data_AF-A0A0V1HIH8-F1
#
_entry.id   AF-A0A0V1HIH8-F1
#
_cell.length_a   1.000
_cell.length_b   1.000
_cell.length_c   1.000
_cell.angle_alpha   90.00
_cell.angle_beta   90.00
_cell.angle_gamma   90.00
#
_symmetry.space_group_name_H-M   'P 1'
#
loop_
_entity.id
_entity.type
_entity.pdbx_description
1 polymer ?
#
loop_
_entity_poly.entity_id
_entity_poly.type
_entity_poly.pdbx_seq_one_letter_code
_entity_poly.pdbx_strand_id
1 'polypeptide(L)'
;MCNVYLMPEVAEEWPWAYVISQKLFKTCCHYCFKRIDLSSHYCCSKYCGVVYCDENCHNQAISDHRYECKVLLHNKGNFPSDSIRLMVRIIGKLNDHISTSDFSCKASYENREYNNLMSHKDEIFKDEKRTSEFSRCCYCLKCIIEPNKLPETAILMEMFGKILINGFVILDHELNSAGLGLYLNLSQLNHSCNPSCVVTFDGPKAYLNTLNSEFEVTTSTILKNLTISYVALIDDTAHRRKALHERYYFICKCERCSDARLDSIATALVCDNGNCDGVAIIDVAEDYYKRTEELLAKQQKWLHPLNVHRIRTFTFVGHAAYESGLIERTLFVYEELISKYEFYLAEFHPLIAVNFMTVGKLYMLRNMYTTALSFLEKSLNVMKYSHGEKHSLYVHLLSMIEKCQLEINVHDNDWIFVYQAYHVTSGGGINYFTNHILLELLFSFVKVKFSFIASIVSHKTDNCLVLINGCAFNFDKIYHLSRLNVQFNQAHEIVMNKLPLTRAGRCMVNKTMLIFIFNFAFYYCCSCSLVTKIFFFSKSKMNMHTTFIALLIFSMVIAFDVAYANTEQTAKGASNRETVNVKPRANAKRAAATSRHSPESHEQRRG
;
A
#
# COMPACT_ATOMS: atom_id res chain seq x y z
N MET A 1 33.28 -1.43 -46.90
CA MET A 1 33.53 -1.85 -45.51
C MET A 1 32.93 -0.78 -44.62
N CYS A 2 31.81 -1.05 -43.94
CA CYS A 2 31.36 -0.13 -42.90
C CYS A 2 32.43 -0.17 -41.80
N ASN A 3 33.06 0.96 -41.50
CA ASN A 3 33.86 1.09 -40.29
C ASN A 3 32.89 0.88 -39.11
N VAL A 4 32.86 -0.34 -38.59
CA VAL A 4 32.18 -0.64 -37.33
C VAL A 4 33.05 0.02 -36.27
N TYR A 5 32.68 1.24 -35.87
CA TYR A 5 33.26 1.87 -34.71
C TYR A 5 32.84 1.05 -33.48
N LEU A 6 33.72 0.13 -33.07
CA LEU A 6 33.57 -0.61 -31.83
C LEU A 6 33.53 0.40 -30.67
N MET A 7 32.59 0.25 -29.75
CA MET A 7 32.57 1.01 -28.51
C MET A 7 33.81 0.62 -27.69
N PRO A 8 34.75 1.55 -27.39
CA PRO A 8 35.90 1.21 -26.57
C PRO A 8 35.48 0.74 -25.18
N GLU A 9 36.09 -0.37 -24.74
CA GLU A 9 36.05 -0.80 -23.34
C GLU A 9 36.94 0.13 -22.52
N VAL A 10 36.35 0.74 -21.50
CA VAL A 10 37.02 1.67 -20.57
C VAL A 10 37.64 0.91 -19.40
N ALA A 11 36.88 0.00 -18.81
CA ALA A 11 37.27 -0.75 -17.63
C ALA A 11 36.53 -2.08 -17.54
N GLU A 12 37.12 -3.02 -16.83
CA GLU A 12 36.47 -4.27 -16.44
C GLU A 12 36.73 -4.54 -14.96
N GLU A 13 35.75 -5.14 -14.28
CA GLU A 13 35.83 -5.42 -12.85
C GLU A 13 35.15 -6.75 -12.51
N TRP A 14 35.86 -7.60 -11.78
CA TRP A 14 35.24 -8.72 -11.06
C TRP A 14 34.62 -8.20 -9.76
N PRO A 15 33.37 -8.59 -9.41
CA PRO A 15 32.70 -8.09 -8.23
C PRO A 15 33.44 -8.54 -6.97
N TRP A 16 33.61 -7.62 -6.03
CA TRP A 16 34.25 -7.92 -4.75
C TRP A 16 33.43 -8.92 -3.91
N ALA A 17 32.11 -8.81 -3.99
CA ALA A 17 31.17 -9.79 -3.46
C ALA A 17 29.95 -9.88 -4.37
N TYR A 18 29.47 -11.08 -4.63
CA TYR A 18 28.30 -11.30 -5.49
C TYR A 18 27.58 -12.61 -5.15
N VAL A 19 26.35 -12.72 -5.59
CA VAL A 19 25.51 -13.92 -5.46
C VAL A 19 24.67 -14.11 -6.71
N ILE A 20 24.47 -15.37 -7.11
CA ILE A 20 23.49 -15.71 -8.13
C ILE A 20 22.07 -15.59 -7.56
N SER A 21 21.12 -15.18 -8.40
CA SER A 21 19.73 -15.04 -7.98
C SER A 21 19.13 -16.38 -7.57
N GLN A 22 18.29 -16.37 -6.54
CA GLN A 22 17.57 -17.55 -6.07
C GLN A 22 16.76 -18.24 -7.20
N LYS A 23 16.32 -17.50 -8.22
CA LYS A 23 15.61 -18.05 -9.40
C LYS A 23 16.46 -19.00 -10.24
N LEU A 24 17.77 -18.76 -10.27
CA LEU A 24 18.75 -19.51 -11.09
C LEU A 24 19.62 -20.46 -10.27
N PHE A 25 19.38 -20.54 -8.95
CA PHE A 25 20.22 -21.24 -7.98
C PHE A 25 20.55 -22.70 -8.36
N LYS A 26 19.61 -23.42 -8.96
CA LYS A 26 19.81 -24.84 -9.32
C LYS A 26 20.17 -25.08 -10.78
N THR A 27 20.12 -24.03 -11.61
CA THR A 27 20.23 -24.16 -13.07
C THR A 27 21.50 -23.55 -13.62
N CYS A 28 22.19 -22.73 -12.83
CA CYS A 28 23.36 -21.99 -13.26
C CYS A 28 24.50 -22.10 -12.25
N CYS A 29 25.73 -22.04 -12.75
CA CYS A 29 26.94 -22.09 -11.95
C CYS A 29 27.03 -20.88 -11.02
N HIS A 30 27.31 -21.13 -9.74
CA HIS A 30 27.41 -20.08 -8.72
C HIS A 30 28.69 -19.22 -8.82
N TYR A 31 29.64 -19.63 -9.66
CA TYR A 31 30.83 -18.85 -9.97
C TYR A 31 30.63 -17.99 -11.21
N CYS A 32 30.42 -18.62 -12.39
CA CYS A 32 30.43 -17.94 -13.68
C CYS A 32 29.03 -17.64 -14.26
N PHE A 33 27.95 -18.03 -13.57
CA PHE A 33 26.55 -17.84 -13.97
C PHE A 33 26.09 -18.57 -15.24
N LYS A 34 26.97 -19.33 -15.91
CA LYS A 34 26.59 -20.16 -17.06
C LYS A 34 25.63 -21.26 -16.63
N ARG A 35 24.67 -21.61 -17.50
CA ARG A 35 23.78 -22.75 -17.28
C ARG A 35 24.60 -24.03 -17.12
N ILE A 36 24.23 -24.85 -16.14
CA ILE A 36 24.90 -26.13 -15.91
C ILE A 36 24.28 -27.24 -16.77
N ASP A 37 25.12 -28.15 -17.23
CA ASP A 37 24.67 -29.43 -17.77
C ASP A 37 24.35 -30.37 -16.59
N LEU A 38 23.10 -30.80 -16.48
CA LEU A 38 22.66 -31.69 -15.41
C LEU A 38 23.38 -33.04 -15.43
N SER A 39 23.89 -33.47 -16.58
CA SER A 39 24.65 -34.71 -16.72
C SER A 39 26.11 -34.60 -16.26
N SER A 40 26.68 -33.39 -16.24
CA SER A 40 28.10 -33.14 -16.00
C SER A 40 28.35 -31.81 -15.28
N HIS A 41 28.05 -31.76 -13.98
CA HIS A 41 28.29 -30.58 -13.13
C HIS A 41 28.97 -30.95 -11.81
N TYR A 42 29.67 -29.99 -11.22
CA TYR A 42 30.30 -30.13 -9.91
C TYR A 42 29.40 -29.55 -8.82
N CYS A 43 29.31 -30.21 -7.67
CA CYS A 43 28.56 -29.73 -6.50
C CYS A 43 29.52 -29.62 -5.30
N CYS A 44 29.40 -28.57 -4.49
CA CYS A 44 30.16 -28.50 -3.23
C CYS A 44 29.73 -29.65 -2.28
N SER A 45 28.43 -29.86 -2.14
CA SER A 45 27.86 -31.04 -1.49
C SER A 45 26.42 -31.25 -1.95
N LYS A 46 25.95 -32.51 -1.91
CA LYS A 46 24.58 -32.87 -2.30
C LYS A 46 23.50 -32.08 -1.53
N TYR A 47 23.80 -31.64 -0.30
CA TYR A 47 22.83 -30.99 0.58
C TYR A 47 22.88 -29.46 0.56
N CYS A 48 24.01 -28.84 0.25
CA CYS A 48 24.09 -27.37 0.14
C CYS A 48 23.40 -26.85 -1.13
N GLY A 49 23.26 -27.69 -2.15
CA GLY A 49 22.56 -27.39 -3.41
C GLY A 49 23.30 -26.43 -4.34
N VAL A 50 24.52 -26.01 -4.00
CA VAL A 50 25.33 -25.12 -4.82
C VAL A 50 26.03 -25.91 -5.93
N VAL A 51 25.86 -25.43 -7.16
CA VAL A 51 26.35 -26.08 -8.38
C VAL A 51 27.38 -25.22 -9.13
N TYR A 52 28.31 -25.89 -9.80
CA TYR A 52 29.36 -25.32 -10.61
C TYR A 52 29.50 -26.07 -11.93
N CYS A 53 30.04 -25.41 -12.96
CA CYS A 53 30.33 -26.08 -14.24
C CYS A 53 31.30 -27.25 -14.02
N ASP A 54 32.38 -27.01 -13.29
CA ASP A 54 33.48 -27.93 -13.08
C ASP A 54 34.21 -27.63 -11.75
N GLU A 55 35.25 -28.42 -11.47
CA GLU A 55 36.11 -28.25 -10.30
C GLU A 55 36.85 -26.90 -10.30
N ASN A 56 37.17 -26.36 -11.49
CA ASN A 56 37.81 -25.05 -11.59
C ASN A 56 36.89 -23.93 -11.07
N CYS A 57 35.64 -23.89 -11.53
CA CYS A 57 34.65 -22.93 -11.04
C CYS A 57 34.40 -23.07 -9.53
N HIS A 58 34.39 -24.30 -9.02
CA HIS A 58 34.30 -24.55 -7.58
C HIS A 58 35.49 -23.94 -6.82
N ASN A 59 36.71 -24.21 -7.27
CA ASN A 59 37.94 -23.77 -6.61
C ASN A 59 38.07 -22.24 -6.62
N GLN A 60 37.58 -21.56 -7.65
CA GLN A 60 37.52 -20.09 -7.69
C GLN A 60 36.47 -19.51 -6.73
N ALA A 61 35.36 -20.20 -6.52
CA ALA A 61 34.26 -19.72 -5.68
C ALA A 61 34.38 -20.07 -4.19
N ILE A 62 35.25 -21.02 -3.82
CA ILE A 62 35.27 -21.58 -2.46
C ILE A 62 35.61 -20.55 -1.38
N SER A 63 36.42 -19.55 -1.71
CA SER A 63 36.80 -18.43 -0.84
C SER A 63 35.57 -17.64 -0.36
N ASP A 64 34.56 -17.48 -1.20
CA ASP A 64 33.32 -16.77 -0.88
C ASP A 64 32.22 -17.73 -0.41
N HIS A 65 32.13 -18.92 -1.02
CA HIS A 65 31.11 -19.90 -0.68
C HIS A 65 31.23 -20.40 0.76
N ARG A 66 32.45 -20.47 1.32
CA ARG A 66 32.69 -20.95 2.69
C ARG A 66 31.88 -20.20 3.75
N TYR A 67 31.59 -18.92 3.54
CA TYR A 67 30.84 -18.09 4.49
C TYR A 67 29.36 -18.46 4.59
N GLU A 68 28.79 -19.00 3.51
CA GLU A 68 27.37 -19.34 3.41
C GLU A 68 27.12 -20.86 3.38
N CYS A 69 28.15 -21.68 3.17
CA CYS A 69 28.02 -23.12 2.98
C CYS A 69 27.31 -23.80 4.16
N LYS A 70 27.72 -23.50 5.39
CA LYS A 70 27.08 -24.03 6.62
C LYS A 70 25.60 -23.67 6.67
N VAL A 71 25.25 -22.43 6.35
CA VAL A 71 23.85 -21.96 6.34
C VAL A 71 23.03 -22.71 5.29
N LEU A 72 23.57 -22.84 4.08
CA LEU A 72 22.91 -23.52 2.97
C LEU A 72 22.72 -25.01 3.26
N LEU A 73 23.69 -25.66 3.93
CA LEU A 73 23.58 -27.05 4.38
C LEU A 73 22.40 -27.23 5.35
N HIS A 74 22.29 -26.38 6.38
CA HIS A 74 21.20 -26.46 7.36
C HIS A 74 19.83 -26.18 6.73
N ASN A 75 19.78 -25.26 5.77
CA ASN A 75 18.54 -24.83 5.12
C ASN A 75 18.23 -25.55 3.78
N LYS A 76 18.96 -26.63 3.46
CA LYS A 76 18.81 -27.43 2.22
C LYS A 76 18.78 -26.58 0.95
N GLY A 77 19.75 -25.67 0.81
CA GLY A 77 19.89 -24.77 -0.33
C GLY A 77 18.91 -23.59 -0.37
N ASN A 78 18.19 -23.32 0.71
CA ASN A 78 17.33 -22.15 0.81
C ASN A 78 18.02 -20.99 1.54
N PHE A 79 17.83 -19.79 1.03
CA PHE A 79 18.28 -18.54 1.65
C PHE A 79 17.13 -17.52 1.66
N PRO A 80 16.99 -16.64 2.67
CA PRO A 80 15.86 -15.73 2.75
C PRO A 80 15.77 -14.70 1.61
N SER A 81 16.91 -14.18 1.13
CA SER A 81 16.97 -13.31 -0.05
C SER A 81 18.40 -13.20 -0.59
N ASP A 82 18.52 -12.79 -1.85
CA ASP A 82 19.81 -12.52 -2.51
C ASP A 82 20.60 -11.44 -1.73
N SER A 83 19.94 -10.38 -1.25
CA SER A 83 20.59 -9.33 -0.45
C SER A 83 21.13 -9.83 0.89
N ILE A 84 20.37 -10.68 1.61
CA ILE A 84 20.85 -11.24 2.89
C ILE A 84 22.02 -12.20 2.61
N ARG A 85 21.96 -12.99 1.52
CA ARG A 85 23.05 -13.88 1.12
C ARG A 85 24.32 -13.10 0.81
N LEU A 86 24.19 -11.99 0.08
CA LEU A 86 25.28 -11.07 -0.18
C LEU A 86 25.83 -10.46 1.13
N MET A 87 24.97 -10.04 2.05
CA MET A 87 25.40 -9.55 3.38
C MET A 87 26.22 -10.60 4.13
N VAL A 88 25.82 -11.89 4.11
CA VAL A 88 26.59 -12.96 4.76
C VAL A 88 28.00 -13.08 4.16
N ARG A 89 28.13 -13.04 2.83
CA ARG A 89 29.46 -13.05 2.17
C ARG A 89 30.30 -11.84 2.57
N ILE A 90 29.69 -10.65 2.62
CA ILE A 90 30.39 -9.40 2.99
C ILE A 90 30.85 -9.46 4.46
N ILE A 91 29.97 -9.86 5.39
CA ILE A 91 30.33 -10.03 6.82
C ILE A 91 31.50 -11.02 6.96
N GLY A 92 31.45 -12.13 6.24
CA GLY A 92 32.53 -13.12 6.21
C GLY A 92 33.86 -12.53 5.75
N LYS A 93 33.87 -11.79 4.63
CA LYS A 93 35.07 -11.13 4.11
C LYS A 93 35.65 -10.09 5.07
N LEU A 94 34.79 -9.29 5.71
CA LEU A 94 35.21 -8.27 6.66
C LEU A 94 35.80 -8.88 7.94
N ASN A 95 35.21 -9.97 8.44
CA ASN A 95 35.73 -10.69 9.61
C ASN A 95 37.10 -11.35 9.33
N ASP A 96 37.35 -11.76 8.08
CA ASP A 96 38.64 -12.31 7.66
C ASP A 96 39.67 -11.24 7.27
N HIS A 97 39.33 -9.94 7.42
CA HIS A 97 40.18 -8.80 7.04
C HIS A 97 40.71 -8.89 5.59
N ILE A 98 39.89 -9.41 4.67
CA ILE A 98 40.28 -9.55 3.27
C ILE A 98 40.46 -8.16 2.65
N SER A 99 41.63 -7.92 2.06
CA SER A 99 41.97 -6.67 1.39
C SER A 99 41.01 -6.37 0.24
N THR A 100 40.78 -5.08 0.00
CA THR A 100 39.93 -4.59 -1.07
C THR A 100 40.74 -4.44 -2.36
N SER A 101 40.55 -5.44 -3.24
CA SER A 101 40.84 -5.52 -4.68
C SER A 101 42.30 -5.57 -5.17
N ASP A 102 42.57 -6.57 -6.03
CA ASP A 102 43.34 -6.41 -7.26
C ASP A 102 42.37 -5.99 -8.38
N PHE A 103 42.59 -4.82 -8.97
CA PHE A 103 41.82 -4.25 -10.07
C PHE A 103 42.68 -4.23 -11.33
N SER A 104 42.09 -4.50 -12.50
CA SER A 104 42.73 -4.27 -13.79
C SER A 104 41.88 -3.30 -14.62
N CYS A 105 42.25 -2.03 -14.63
CA CYS A 105 41.70 -1.06 -15.57
C CYS A 105 42.79 -0.54 -16.49
N LYS A 106 42.43 -0.41 -17.77
CA LYS A 106 43.30 0.18 -18.78
C LYS A 106 43.47 1.70 -18.60
N ALA A 107 42.56 2.34 -17.85
CA ALA A 107 42.40 3.80 -17.77
C ALA A 107 42.64 4.42 -16.38
N SER A 108 42.66 3.65 -15.28
CA SER A 108 42.78 4.20 -13.92
C SER A 108 43.44 3.22 -12.96
N TYR A 109 44.26 3.74 -12.05
CA TYR A 109 44.92 3.01 -10.94
C TYR A 109 44.19 3.18 -9.60
N GLU A 110 42.99 3.79 -9.58
CA GLU A 110 42.24 4.02 -8.34
C GLU A 110 41.61 2.71 -7.82
N ASN A 111 41.91 2.35 -6.57
CA ASN A 111 41.32 1.23 -5.85
C ASN A 111 40.40 1.76 -4.74
N ARG A 112 39.10 1.80 -5.00
CA ARG A 112 38.09 2.15 -4.00
C ARG A 112 37.90 0.99 -3.03
N GLU A 113 37.90 1.28 -1.73
CA GLU A 113 37.64 0.27 -0.70
C GLU A 113 36.15 0.19 -0.34
N TYR A 114 35.75 -0.91 0.28
CA TYR A 114 34.39 -1.12 0.80
C TYR A 114 33.95 -0.01 1.76
N ASN A 115 34.87 0.49 2.58
CA ASN A 115 34.56 1.52 3.58
C ASN A 115 34.17 2.85 2.94
N ASN A 116 34.67 3.15 1.73
CA ASN A 116 34.38 4.38 0.99
C ASN A 116 33.01 4.40 0.30
N LEU A 117 32.26 3.30 0.31
CA LEU A 117 30.95 3.23 -0.33
C LEU A 117 29.91 4.10 0.39
N MET A 118 29.10 4.82 -0.37
CA MET A 118 28.01 5.65 0.15
C MET A 118 26.92 4.76 0.75
N SER A 119 26.47 5.04 1.97
CA SER A 119 25.41 4.25 2.61
C SER A 119 24.04 4.92 2.61
N HIS A 120 23.96 6.26 2.59
CA HIS A 120 22.73 7.00 2.88
C HIS A 120 21.98 6.50 4.14
N LYS A 121 22.74 6.06 5.15
CA LYS A 121 22.16 5.44 6.36
C LYS A 121 21.20 6.38 7.10
N ASP A 122 21.47 7.69 7.08
CA ASP A 122 20.67 8.69 7.77
C ASP A 122 19.33 8.94 7.07
N GLU A 123 19.33 8.94 5.74
CA GLU A 123 18.11 9.04 4.92
C GLU A 123 17.29 7.75 5.01
N ILE A 124 17.95 6.59 4.95
CA ILE A 124 17.32 5.27 5.10
C ILE A 124 16.65 5.14 6.47
N PHE A 125 17.30 5.60 7.54
CA PHE A 125 16.74 5.56 8.90
C PHE A 125 15.48 6.42 9.06
N LYS A 126 15.32 7.45 8.24
CA LYS A 126 14.12 8.31 8.21
C LYS A 126 12.99 7.74 7.35
N ASP A 127 13.31 6.81 6.45
CA ASP A 127 12.33 6.12 5.60
C ASP A 127 11.74 4.92 6.35
N GLU A 128 10.46 5.03 6.71
CA GLU A 128 9.72 4.02 7.48
C GLU A 128 9.72 2.64 6.77
N LYS A 129 9.53 2.64 5.44
CA LYS A 129 9.50 1.41 4.64
C LYS A 129 10.87 0.74 4.67
N ARG A 130 11.95 1.51 4.47
CA ARG A 130 13.32 0.98 4.48
C ARG A 130 13.76 0.52 5.87
N THR A 131 13.34 1.23 6.90
CA THR A 131 13.62 0.85 8.30
C THR A 131 12.93 -0.46 8.68
N SER A 132 11.72 -0.68 8.18
CA SER A 132 11.02 -1.97 8.31
C SER A 132 11.76 -3.10 7.55
N GLU A 133 12.19 -2.85 6.31
CA GLU A 133 13.01 -3.80 5.54
C GLU A 133 14.32 -4.16 6.25
N PHE A 134 15.01 -3.16 6.82
CA PHE A 134 16.23 -3.33 7.59
C PHE A 134 16.01 -4.17 8.85
N SER A 135 14.93 -3.92 9.58
CA SER A 135 14.57 -4.69 10.79
C SER A 135 14.38 -6.17 10.49
N ARG A 136 13.70 -6.50 9.38
CA ARG A 136 13.56 -7.87 8.91
C ARG A 136 14.91 -8.48 8.51
N CYS A 137 15.79 -7.71 7.87
CA CYS A 137 17.15 -8.18 7.55
C CYS A 137 17.94 -8.52 8.81
N CYS A 138 17.91 -7.65 9.84
CA CYS A 138 18.56 -7.91 11.12
C CYS A 138 18.05 -9.20 11.79
N TYR A 139 16.74 -9.41 11.79
CA TYR A 139 16.14 -10.64 12.31
C TYR A 139 16.67 -11.88 11.57
N CYS A 140 16.65 -11.88 10.23
CA CYS A 140 17.17 -12.99 9.44
C CYS A 140 18.67 -13.25 9.69
N LEU A 141 19.49 -12.21 9.77
CA LEU A 141 20.93 -12.35 10.02
C LEU A 141 21.20 -12.94 11.42
N LYS A 142 20.45 -12.54 12.45
CA LYS A 142 20.54 -13.13 13.80
C LYS A 142 20.19 -14.62 13.83
N CYS A 143 19.27 -15.06 12.97
CA CYS A 143 18.94 -16.49 12.86
C CYS A 143 20.00 -17.32 12.12
N ILE A 144 20.89 -16.68 11.35
CA ILE A 144 21.78 -17.34 10.40
C ILE A 144 23.25 -17.28 10.85
N ILE A 145 23.68 -16.15 11.41
CA ILE A 145 25.06 -15.88 11.80
C ILE A 145 25.22 -16.09 13.30
N GLU A 146 26.32 -16.75 13.69
CA GLU A 146 26.68 -16.95 15.10
C GLU A 146 26.84 -15.58 15.82
N PRO A 147 26.32 -15.41 17.06
CA PRO A 147 26.27 -14.10 17.72
C PRO A 147 27.62 -13.36 17.82
N ASN A 148 28.72 -14.09 17.95
CA ASN A 148 30.08 -13.55 18.02
C ASN A 148 30.64 -13.06 16.67
N LYS A 149 30.04 -13.47 15.55
CA LYS A 149 30.44 -13.07 14.18
C LYS A 149 29.52 -12.03 13.56
N LEU A 150 28.39 -11.75 14.21
CA LEU A 150 27.40 -10.79 13.73
C LEU A 150 27.84 -9.36 14.14
N PRO A 151 27.98 -8.42 13.20
CA PRO A 151 28.28 -7.03 13.51
C PRO A 151 27.18 -6.35 14.34
N GLU A 152 27.54 -5.28 15.03
CA GLU A 152 26.58 -4.41 15.72
C GLU A 152 25.55 -3.82 14.76
N THR A 153 24.34 -3.55 15.26
CA THR A 153 23.22 -3.03 14.45
C THR A 153 23.57 -1.76 13.68
N ALA A 154 24.40 -0.87 14.25
CA ALA A 154 24.84 0.35 13.57
C ALA A 154 25.70 0.04 12.33
N ILE A 155 26.59 -0.94 12.42
CA ILE A 155 27.40 -1.42 11.28
C ILE A 155 26.48 -2.09 10.26
N LEU A 156 25.54 -2.94 10.71
CA LEU A 156 24.57 -3.58 9.81
C LEU A 156 23.73 -2.57 9.03
N MET A 157 23.33 -1.44 9.64
CA MET A 157 22.61 -0.37 8.93
C MET A 157 23.47 0.26 7.84
N GLU A 158 24.75 0.52 8.14
CA GLU A 158 25.67 1.06 7.14
C GLU A 158 25.90 0.07 5.98
N MET A 159 26.06 -1.22 6.29
CA MET A 159 26.19 -2.28 5.29
C MET A 159 24.93 -2.41 4.42
N PHE A 160 23.75 -2.36 5.04
CA PHE A 160 22.46 -2.41 4.35
C PHE A 160 22.33 -1.25 3.36
N GLY A 161 22.66 -0.04 3.81
CA GLY A 161 22.72 1.14 2.95
C GLY A 161 23.73 0.99 1.81
N LYS A 162 24.96 0.55 2.08
CA LYS A 162 25.99 0.33 1.05
C LYS A 162 25.52 -0.63 -0.04
N ILE A 163 24.83 -1.72 0.31
CA ILE A 163 24.27 -2.67 -0.67
C ILE A 163 23.11 -2.06 -1.46
N LEU A 164 22.21 -1.33 -0.81
CA LEU A 164 21.07 -0.71 -1.49
C LEU A 164 21.49 0.36 -2.50
N ILE A 165 22.50 1.17 -2.15
CA ILE A 165 22.94 2.32 -2.93
C ILE A 165 23.94 1.92 -4.03
N ASN A 166 24.82 0.95 -3.76
CA ASN A 166 25.94 0.61 -4.66
C ASN A 166 25.81 -0.79 -5.29
N GLY A 167 24.76 -1.55 -4.95
CA GLY A 167 24.55 -2.89 -5.48
C GLY A 167 24.13 -2.87 -6.96
N PHE A 168 24.87 -3.60 -7.79
CA PHE A 168 24.55 -3.80 -9.20
C PHE A 168 23.72 -5.06 -9.37
N VAL A 169 22.60 -4.94 -10.07
CA VAL A 169 21.87 -6.10 -10.58
C VAL A 169 22.65 -6.63 -11.78
N ILE A 170 23.18 -7.85 -11.65
CA ILE A 170 23.92 -8.53 -12.72
C ILE A 170 22.90 -9.05 -13.72
N LEU A 171 23.10 -8.74 -15.00
CA LEU A 171 22.20 -9.11 -16.08
C LEU A 171 22.77 -10.25 -16.92
N ASP A 172 21.92 -11.13 -17.42
CA ASP A 172 22.29 -12.12 -18.45
C ASP A 172 22.27 -11.51 -19.87
N HIS A 173 22.56 -12.35 -20.87
CA HIS A 173 22.60 -11.94 -22.27
C HIS A 173 21.24 -11.50 -22.85
N GLU A 174 20.13 -11.79 -22.18
CA GLU A 174 18.79 -11.28 -22.53
C GLU A 174 18.35 -10.13 -21.63
N LEU A 175 19.28 -9.54 -20.86
CA LEU A 175 19.04 -8.44 -19.93
C LEU A 175 18.11 -8.80 -18.76
N ASN A 176 17.94 -10.08 -18.44
CA ASN A 176 17.22 -10.51 -17.25
C ASN A 176 18.14 -10.49 -16.02
N SER A 177 17.56 -10.30 -14.85
CA SER A 177 18.29 -10.33 -13.58
C SER A 177 18.85 -11.74 -13.29
N ALA A 178 20.16 -11.87 -13.33
CA ALA A 178 20.89 -13.11 -13.05
C ALA A 178 21.45 -13.16 -11.62
N GLY A 179 21.75 -12.01 -11.01
CA GLY A 179 22.29 -11.95 -9.66
C GLY A 179 22.45 -10.53 -9.12
N LEU A 180 23.13 -10.42 -7.99
CA LEU A 180 23.44 -9.16 -7.30
C LEU A 180 24.94 -9.14 -6.97
N GLY A 181 25.61 -8.03 -7.27
CA GLY A 181 27.04 -7.87 -7.02
C GLY A 181 27.41 -6.48 -6.52
N LEU A 182 28.53 -6.39 -5.82
CA LEU A 182 29.15 -5.16 -5.37
C LEU A 182 30.49 -4.98 -6.10
N TYR A 183 30.56 -3.93 -6.93
CA TYR A 183 31.71 -3.59 -7.75
C TYR A 183 32.28 -2.29 -7.19
N LEU A 184 33.39 -2.39 -6.44
CA LEU A 184 33.86 -1.28 -5.61
C LEU A 184 34.26 -0.10 -6.48
N ASN A 185 34.97 -0.35 -7.59
CA ASN A 185 35.48 0.71 -8.46
C ASN A 185 34.38 1.28 -9.36
N LEU A 186 33.52 0.44 -9.95
CA LEU A 186 32.39 0.92 -10.75
C LEU A 186 31.35 1.69 -9.93
N SER A 187 31.29 1.50 -8.60
CA SER A 187 30.45 2.30 -7.70
C SER A 187 30.88 3.78 -7.60
N GLN A 188 31.97 4.17 -8.25
CA GLN A 188 32.40 5.58 -8.37
C GLN A 188 31.65 6.35 -9.46
N LEU A 189 31.06 5.64 -10.42
CA LEU A 189 30.39 6.23 -11.58
C LEU A 189 29.11 6.90 -11.14
N ASN A 190 29.01 8.21 -11.34
CA ASN A 190 27.80 8.97 -11.02
C ASN A 190 26.70 8.74 -12.05
N HIS A 191 25.47 9.11 -11.68
CA HIS A 191 24.35 9.07 -12.59
C HIS A 191 24.32 10.24 -13.57
N SER A 192 23.92 9.98 -14.82
CA SER A 192 23.37 10.97 -15.74
C SER A 192 22.22 10.37 -16.55
N CYS A 193 21.16 11.15 -16.83
CA CYS A 193 20.12 10.75 -17.78
C CYS A 193 20.59 10.87 -19.25
N ASN A 194 21.76 11.50 -19.47
CA ASN A 194 22.55 11.47 -20.69
C ASN A 194 23.93 10.86 -20.36
N PRO A 195 24.01 9.53 -20.17
CA PRO A 195 25.22 8.89 -19.67
C PRO A 195 26.33 8.86 -20.73
N SER A 196 27.58 8.93 -20.28
CA SER A 196 28.75 8.75 -21.16
C SER A 196 29.07 7.28 -21.42
N CYS A 197 28.65 6.39 -20.52
CA CYS A 197 29.01 4.98 -20.52
C CYS A 197 27.82 4.07 -20.19
N VAL A 198 27.98 2.79 -20.50
CA VAL A 198 27.05 1.71 -20.15
C VAL A 198 27.81 0.56 -19.52
N VAL A 199 27.20 -0.09 -18.52
CA VAL A 199 27.74 -1.31 -17.91
C VAL A 199 27.07 -2.52 -18.53
N THR A 200 27.87 -3.47 -18.99
CA THR A 200 27.44 -4.79 -19.47
C THR A 200 28.11 -5.89 -18.65
N PHE A 201 27.60 -7.12 -18.72
CA PHE A 201 28.11 -8.24 -17.94
C PHE A 201 28.41 -9.45 -18.82
N ASP A 202 29.51 -10.16 -18.53
CA ASP A 202 29.74 -11.56 -18.97
C ASP A 202 29.89 -12.43 -17.72
N GLY A 203 28.87 -13.24 -17.46
CA GLY A 203 28.67 -13.85 -16.15
C GLY A 203 28.63 -12.77 -15.07
N PRO A 204 29.39 -12.89 -13.97
CA PRO A 204 29.48 -11.85 -12.95
C PRO A 204 30.52 -10.77 -13.28
N LYS A 205 31.32 -10.86 -14.35
CA LYS A 205 32.33 -9.82 -14.65
C LYS A 205 31.64 -8.63 -15.32
N ALA A 206 31.88 -7.42 -14.83
CA ALA A 206 31.33 -6.19 -15.40
C ALA A 206 32.31 -5.55 -16.37
N TYR A 207 31.77 -4.95 -17.43
CA TYR A 207 32.50 -4.19 -18.45
C TYR A 207 31.86 -2.81 -18.57
N LEU A 208 32.68 -1.77 -18.50
CA LEU A 208 32.27 -0.39 -18.72
C LEU A 208 32.65 0.01 -20.15
N ASN A 209 31.64 0.25 -20.98
CA ASN A 209 31.82 0.64 -22.38
C ASN A 209 31.39 2.09 -22.58
N THR A 210 32.14 2.87 -23.37
CA THR A 210 31.72 4.23 -23.72
C THR A 210 30.58 4.19 -24.74
N LEU A 211 29.63 5.11 -24.60
CA LEU A 211 28.56 5.34 -25.58
C LEU A 211 28.99 6.29 -26.71
N ASN A 212 30.16 6.92 -26.57
CA ASN A 212 30.76 7.78 -27.58
C ASN A 212 31.92 7.03 -28.29
N SER A 213 31.76 6.78 -29.58
CA SER A 213 32.76 6.10 -30.42
C SER A 213 34.04 6.92 -30.65
N GLU A 214 33.99 8.23 -30.47
CA GLU A 214 35.14 9.13 -30.61
C GLU A 214 35.90 9.31 -29.29
N PHE A 215 35.39 8.74 -28.19
CA PHE A 215 36.04 8.84 -26.89
C PHE A 215 37.31 8.00 -26.84
N GLU A 216 38.45 8.66 -26.68
CA GLU A 216 39.75 8.00 -26.52
C GLU A 216 39.99 7.61 -25.05
N VAL A 217 40.15 6.32 -24.80
CA VAL A 217 40.51 5.79 -23.47
C VAL A 217 42.01 5.93 -23.28
N THR A 218 42.43 6.79 -22.35
CA THR A 218 43.85 7.04 -22.04
C THR A 218 44.16 6.65 -20.59
N THR A 219 45.44 6.60 -20.24
CA THR A 219 45.89 6.39 -18.84
C THR A 219 45.50 7.52 -17.88
N SER A 220 44.97 8.63 -18.41
CA SER A 220 44.48 9.77 -17.62
C SER A 220 42.96 9.73 -17.40
N THR A 221 42.25 8.74 -17.96
CA THR A 221 40.79 8.66 -17.87
C THR A 221 40.33 8.35 -16.44
N ILE A 222 39.72 9.34 -15.79
CA ILE A 222 39.25 9.21 -14.41
C ILE A 222 37.81 8.69 -14.37
N LEU A 223 37.59 7.50 -13.78
CA LEU A 223 36.27 6.86 -13.70
C LEU A 223 35.19 7.78 -13.10
N LYS A 224 35.49 8.55 -12.05
CA LYS A 224 34.52 9.44 -11.39
C LYS A 224 33.95 10.55 -12.29
N ASN A 225 34.63 10.85 -13.40
CA ASN A 225 34.19 11.85 -14.38
C ASN A 225 33.24 11.24 -15.42
N LEU A 226 33.16 9.91 -15.49
CA LEU A 226 32.25 9.18 -16.36
C LEU A 226 30.92 8.96 -15.65
N THR A 227 29.86 8.79 -16.44
CA THR A 227 28.49 8.64 -15.93
C THR A 227 27.77 7.46 -16.57
N ILE A 228 26.90 6.83 -15.79
CA ILE A 228 26.01 5.75 -16.24
C ILE A 228 24.55 6.09 -15.89
N SER A 229 23.58 5.35 -16.46
CA SER A 229 22.20 5.48 -16.01
C SER A 229 21.89 4.50 -14.89
N TYR A 230 21.25 4.97 -13.82
CA TYR A 230 20.79 4.13 -12.70
C TYR A 230 19.32 3.73 -12.84
N VAL A 231 18.60 4.37 -13.76
CA VAL A 231 17.16 4.23 -13.99
C VAL A 231 16.89 4.02 -15.48
N ALA A 232 15.68 3.58 -15.81
CA ALA A 232 15.23 3.56 -17.20
C ALA A 232 15.26 4.99 -17.78
N LEU A 233 15.70 5.09 -19.03
CA LEU A 233 15.80 6.37 -19.72
C LEU A 233 14.51 6.75 -20.46
N ILE A 234 13.57 5.83 -20.64
CA ILE A 234 12.35 6.02 -21.44
C ILE A 234 11.16 6.51 -20.58
N ASP A 235 11.39 7.57 -19.83
CA ASP A 235 10.41 8.26 -18.98
C ASP A 235 10.63 9.76 -19.09
N ASP A 236 9.68 10.61 -18.66
CA ASP A 236 9.90 12.05 -18.50
C ASP A 236 10.78 12.40 -17.29
N THR A 237 11.19 13.66 -17.20
CA THR A 237 12.14 14.11 -16.17
C THR A 237 11.59 13.99 -14.75
N ALA A 238 10.30 14.20 -14.54
CA ALA A 238 9.69 14.10 -13.22
C ALA A 238 9.73 12.65 -12.71
N HIS A 239 9.36 11.69 -13.55
CA HIS A 239 9.42 10.26 -13.22
C HIS A 239 10.85 9.77 -12.99
N ARG A 240 11.80 10.14 -13.86
CA ARG A 240 13.23 9.79 -13.64
C ARG A 240 13.76 10.36 -12.32
N ARG A 241 13.46 11.62 -11.99
CA ARG A 241 13.87 12.26 -10.73
C ARG A 241 13.22 11.59 -9.51
N LYS A 242 11.94 11.22 -9.60
CA LYS A 242 11.24 10.49 -8.54
C LYS A 242 11.90 9.15 -8.27
N ALA A 243 12.17 8.35 -9.31
CA ALA A 243 12.82 7.05 -9.18
C ALA A 243 14.24 7.15 -8.59
N LEU A 244 15.00 8.18 -8.97
CA LEU A 244 16.32 8.45 -8.40
C LEU A 244 16.24 8.87 -6.94
N HIS A 245 15.30 9.74 -6.58
CA HIS A 245 15.12 10.21 -5.21
C HIS A 245 14.70 9.08 -4.27
N GLU A 246 13.71 8.27 -4.67
CA GLU A 246 13.20 7.16 -3.86
C GLU A 246 14.23 6.04 -3.60
N ARG A 247 15.22 5.88 -4.48
CA ARG A 247 16.22 4.81 -4.37
C ARG A 247 17.60 5.29 -3.93
N TYR A 248 18.02 6.47 -4.37
CA TYR A 248 19.37 6.99 -4.21
C TYR A 248 19.43 8.36 -3.51
N TYR A 249 18.29 8.91 -3.09
CA TYR A 249 18.22 10.12 -2.24
C TYR A 249 18.83 11.39 -2.85
N PHE A 250 18.87 11.49 -4.18
CA PHE A 250 19.32 12.71 -4.86
C PHE A 250 18.40 13.09 -6.04
N ILE A 251 18.50 14.35 -6.47
CA ILE A 251 17.78 14.89 -7.64
C ILE A 251 18.78 15.14 -8.78
N CYS A 252 18.52 14.54 -9.94
CA CYS A 252 19.37 14.70 -11.12
C CYS A 252 19.27 16.11 -11.73
N LYS A 253 20.43 16.70 -12.02
CA LYS A 253 20.61 18.02 -12.64
C LYS A 253 21.39 17.97 -13.96
N CYS A 254 21.47 16.80 -14.60
CA CYS A 254 22.17 16.65 -15.88
C CYS A 254 21.49 17.47 -17.01
N GLU A 255 22.21 17.67 -18.12
CA GLU A 255 21.74 18.42 -19.29
C GLU A 255 20.36 17.96 -19.77
N ARG A 256 20.15 16.65 -19.89
CA ARG A 256 18.85 16.09 -20.32
C ARG A 256 17.70 16.42 -19.38
N CYS A 257 17.94 16.50 -18.07
CA CYS A 257 16.93 16.90 -17.08
C CYS A 257 16.70 18.42 -17.04
N SER A 258 17.53 19.18 -17.75
CA SER A 258 17.41 20.63 -17.92
C SER A 258 16.88 21.01 -19.32
N ASP A 259 16.77 20.05 -20.24
CA ASP A 259 16.23 20.25 -21.57
C ASP A 259 14.70 20.27 -21.54
N ALA A 260 14.15 21.48 -21.36
CA ALA A 260 12.72 21.71 -21.34
C ALA A 260 12.03 21.31 -22.65
N ARG A 261 12.72 21.38 -23.80
CA ARG A 261 12.13 21.01 -25.09
C ARG A 261 11.96 19.51 -25.16
N LEU A 262 12.99 18.74 -24.85
CA LEU A 262 12.92 17.28 -24.83
C LEU A 262 11.88 16.79 -23.82
N ASP A 263 11.84 17.39 -22.63
CA ASP A 263 10.86 17.04 -21.60
C ASP A 263 9.43 17.32 -22.06
N SER A 264 9.21 18.45 -22.73
CA SER A 264 7.90 18.78 -23.28
C SER A 264 7.53 17.81 -24.41
N ILE A 265 8.46 17.43 -25.29
CA ILE A 265 8.23 16.47 -26.38
C ILE A 265 7.89 15.07 -25.84
N ALA A 266 8.55 14.64 -24.75
CA ALA A 266 8.40 13.30 -24.19
C ALA A 266 6.94 12.95 -23.88
N THR A 267 6.10 13.97 -23.68
CA THR A 267 4.69 13.82 -23.35
C THR A 267 3.75 14.69 -24.19
N ALA A 268 4.22 15.17 -25.34
CA ALA A 268 3.45 16.06 -26.22
C ALA A 268 2.40 15.30 -27.04
N LEU A 269 1.31 16.00 -27.40
CA LEU A 269 0.45 15.58 -28.51
C LEU A 269 1.04 16.02 -29.84
N VAL A 270 0.80 15.22 -30.88
CA VAL A 270 1.03 15.63 -32.28
C VAL A 270 -0.06 16.62 -32.69
N CYS A 271 0.32 17.66 -33.41
CA CYS A 271 -0.64 18.58 -34.01
C CYS A 271 -1.39 17.90 -35.17
N ASP A 272 -2.72 18.03 -35.22
CA ASP A 272 -3.58 17.44 -36.25
C ASP A 272 -3.21 17.85 -37.68
N ASN A 273 -2.54 19.00 -37.86
CA ASN A 273 -2.09 19.47 -39.17
C ASN A 273 -0.78 18.80 -39.66
N GLY A 274 -0.15 17.93 -38.86
CA GLY A 274 1.00 17.09 -39.25
C GLY A 274 2.34 17.79 -39.54
N ASN A 275 2.34 19.11 -39.75
CA ASN A 275 3.51 19.92 -40.11
C ASN A 275 3.92 20.93 -39.02
N CYS A 276 3.64 20.61 -37.76
CA CYS A 276 3.88 21.49 -36.62
C CYS A 276 4.79 20.78 -35.63
N ASP A 277 5.96 21.37 -35.38
CA ASP A 277 6.91 20.96 -34.33
C ASP A 277 6.54 21.56 -32.95
N GLY A 278 5.36 22.17 -32.86
CA GLY A 278 4.86 22.79 -31.64
C GLY A 278 4.55 21.75 -30.59
N VAL A 279 4.86 22.08 -29.34
CA VAL A 279 4.59 21.22 -28.20
C VAL A 279 3.39 21.76 -27.42
N ALA A 280 2.31 20.98 -27.35
CA ALA A 280 1.20 21.25 -26.45
C ALA A 280 1.46 20.56 -25.11
N ILE A 281 1.63 21.36 -24.05
CA ILE A 281 1.69 20.83 -22.67
C ILE A 281 0.26 20.46 -22.26
N ILE A 282 0.03 19.18 -22.03
CA ILE A 282 -1.24 18.60 -21.61
C ILE A 282 -1.07 17.84 -20.30
N ASP A 283 -2.17 17.60 -19.58
CA ASP A 283 -2.17 16.56 -18.55
C ASP A 283 -2.11 15.20 -19.27
N VAL A 284 -0.89 14.69 -19.38
CA VAL A 284 -0.52 13.49 -20.14
C VAL A 284 -1.24 12.28 -19.59
N ALA A 285 -1.35 12.17 -18.26
CA ALA A 285 -2.00 11.05 -17.62
C ALA A 285 -3.50 11.08 -17.95
N GLU A 286 -4.14 12.25 -17.79
CA GLU A 286 -5.57 12.42 -18.09
C GLU A 286 -5.87 12.18 -19.58
N ASP A 287 -5.07 12.73 -20.50
CA ASP A 287 -5.27 12.54 -21.93
C ASP A 287 -4.96 11.10 -22.37
N TYR A 288 -3.89 10.48 -21.87
CA TYR A 288 -3.60 9.06 -22.14
C TYR A 288 -4.76 8.18 -21.66
N TYR A 289 -5.25 8.40 -20.44
CA TYR A 289 -6.43 7.72 -19.92
C TYR A 289 -7.65 7.93 -20.83
N LYS A 290 -7.96 9.18 -21.21
CA LYS A 290 -9.08 9.49 -22.11
C LYS A 290 -8.96 8.77 -23.46
N ARG A 291 -7.77 8.74 -24.08
CA ARG A 291 -7.54 8.03 -25.35
C ARG A 291 -7.69 6.51 -25.22
N THR A 292 -7.22 5.93 -24.12
CA THR A 292 -7.41 4.49 -23.86
C THR A 292 -8.89 4.16 -23.66
N GLU A 293 -9.66 5.01 -22.98
CA GLU A 293 -11.12 4.88 -22.85
C GLU A 293 -11.85 5.03 -24.18
N GLU A 294 -11.46 6.00 -25.03
CA GLU A 294 -12.02 6.15 -26.38
C GLU A 294 -11.80 4.90 -27.23
N LEU A 295 -10.59 4.32 -27.16
CA LEU A 295 -10.26 3.07 -27.86
C LEU A 295 -11.09 1.90 -27.33
N LEU A 296 -11.20 1.77 -26.00
CA LEU A 296 -12.03 0.77 -25.36
C LEU A 296 -13.49 0.92 -25.82
N ALA A 297 -14.07 2.12 -25.75
CA ALA A 297 -15.44 2.39 -26.16
C ALA A 297 -15.70 2.05 -27.64
N LYS A 298 -14.74 2.31 -28.53
CA LYS A 298 -14.81 1.86 -29.94
C LYS A 298 -14.82 0.34 -30.04
N GLN A 299 -13.93 -0.34 -29.32
CA GLN A 299 -13.84 -1.80 -29.32
C GLN A 299 -15.10 -2.47 -28.74
N GLN A 300 -15.70 -1.90 -27.70
CA GLN A 300 -16.91 -2.44 -27.06
C GLN A 300 -18.11 -2.59 -28.02
N LYS A 301 -18.13 -1.82 -29.13
CA LYS A 301 -19.21 -1.86 -30.13
C LYS A 301 -19.20 -3.11 -31.02
N TRP A 302 -18.04 -3.73 -31.23
CA TRP A 302 -17.89 -4.82 -32.21
C TRP A 302 -17.04 -6.00 -31.70
N LEU A 303 -16.28 -5.83 -30.62
CA LEU A 303 -15.57 -6.92 -29.95
C LEU A 303 -16.39 -7.48 -28.78
N HIS A 304 -16.56 -8.80 -28.80
CA HIS A 304 -17.10 -9.57 -27.69
C HIS A 304 -16.38 -9.22 -26.35
N PRO A 305 -17.07 -9.18 -25.19
CA PRO A 305 -16.45 -8.84 -23.91
C PRO A 305 -15.23 -9.66 -23.51
N LEU A 306 -15.16 -10.91 -23.97
CA LEU A 306 -14.03 -11.82 -23.76
C LEU A 306 -12.97 -11.76 -24.88
N ASN A 307 -13.11 -10.91 -25.90
CA ASN A 307 -12.10 -10.83 -26.95
C ASN A 307 -10.72 -10.41 -26.38
N VAL A 308 -9.67 -11.17 -26.67
CA VAL A 308 -8.32 -10.95 -26.10
C VAL A 308 -7.73 -9.56 -26.40
N HIS A 309 -8.05 -8.95 -27.54
CA HIS A 309 -7.61 -7.59 -27.86
C HIS A 309 -8.36 -6.56 -27.01
N ARG A 310 -9.67 -6.74 -26.80
CA ARG A 310 -10.46 -5.91 -25.89
C ARG A 310 -9.94 -6.02 -24.45
N ILE A 311 -9.59 -7.22 -23.99
CA ILE A 311 -9.01 -7.43 -22.65
C ILE A 311 -7.67 -6.72 -22.49
N ARG A 312 -6.79 -6.77 -23.51
CA ARG A 312 -5.51 -6.04 -23.51
C ARG A 312 -5.70 -4.53 -23.43
N THR A 313 -6.60 -3.96 -24.24
CA THR A 313 -6.97 -2.54 -24.15
C THR A 313 -7.53 -2.20 -22.77
N PHE A 314 -8.39 -3.06 -22.23
CA PHE A 314 -8.98 -2.89 -20.91
C PHE A 314 -7.90 -2.88 -19.80
N THR A 315 -6.84 -3.66 -19.95
CA THR A 315 -5.66 -3.62 -19.08
C THR A 315 -4.93 -2.28 -19.16
N PHE A 316 -4.72 -1.73 -20.37
CA PHE A 316 -4.13 -0.39 -20.55
C PHE A 316 -4.97 0.72 -19.94
N VAL A 317 -6.30 0.64 -20.06
CA VAL A 317 -7.22 1.58 -19.39
C VAL A 317 -7.05 1.53 -17.86
N GLY A 318 -6.91 0.33 -17.29
CA GLY A 318 -6.66 0.17 -15.86
C GLY A 318 -5.36 0.82 -15.39
N HIS A 319 -4.29 0.67 -16.19
CA HIS A 319 -2.99 1.29 -15.90
C HIS A 319 -3.08 2.82 -16.00
N ALA A 320 -3.66 3.33 -17.09
CA ALA A 320 -3.82 4.76 -17.31
C ALA A 320 -4.72 5.42 -16.23
N ALA A 321 -5.80 4.74 -15.81
CA ALA A 321 -6.67 5.21 -14.74
C ALA A 321 -5.94 5.27 -13.39
N TYR A 322 -5.06 4.29 -13.12
CA TYR A 322 -4.25 4.27 -11.91
C TYR A 322 -3.26 5.43 -11.87
N GLU A 323 -2.55 5.66 -12.98
CA GLU A 323 -1.60 6.77 -13.14
C GLU A 323 -2.29 8.14 -13.02
N SER A 324 -3.53 8.25 -13.51
CA SER A 324 -4.36 9.45 -13.39
C SER A 324 -4.99 9.63 -11.99
N GLY A 325 -4.74 8.72 -11.04
CA GLY A 325 -5.30 8.77 -9.70
C GLY A 325 -6.81 8.48 -9.62
N LEU A 326 -7.42 7.93 -10.67
CA LEU A 326 -8.85 7.62 -10.74
C LEU A 326 -9.13 6.27 -10.05
N ILE A 327 -9.10 6.27 -8.71
CA ILE A 327 -9.20 5.05 -7.89
C ILE A 327 -10.45 4.22 -8.20
N GLU A 328 -11.63 4.83 -8.30
CA GLU A 328 -12.88 4.10 -8.55
C GLU A 328 -12.88 3.39 -9.90
N ARG A 329 -12.41 4.08 -10.95
CA ARG A 329 -12.33 3.48 -12.28
C ARG A 329 -11.29 2.37 -12.32
N THR A 330 -10.14 2.61 -11.69
CA THR A 330 -9.06 1.62 -11.57
C THR A 330 -9.58 0.34 -10.91
N LEU A 331 -10.26 0.49 -9.77
CA LEU A 331 -10.85 -0.61 -9.01
C LEU A 331 -11.84 -1.41 -9.88
N PHE A 332 -12.78 -0.72 -10.54
CA PHE A 332 -13.74 -1.34 -11.44
C PHE A 332 -13.05 -2.16 -12.54
N VAL A 333 -12.05 -1.58 -13.21
CA VAL A 333 -11.34 -2.25 -14.31
C VAL A 333 -10.60 -3.49 -13.82
N TYR A 334 -9.84 -3.40 -12.73
CA TYR A 334 -9.10 -4.54 -12.21
C TYR A 334 -10.00 -5.64 -11.63
N GLU A 335 -11.16 -5.29 -11.06
CA GLU A 335 -12.18 -6.27 -10.67
C GLU A 335 -12.79 -6.98 -11.89
N GLU A 336 -13.15 -6.23 -12.93
CA GLU A 336 -13.74 -6.79 -14.14
C GLU A 336 -12.72 -7.61 -14.97
N LEU A 337 -11.41 -7.34 -14.83
CA LEU A 337 -10.31 -8.12 -15.41
C LEU A 337 -10.18 -9.52 -14.80
N ILE A 338 -10.44 -9.68 -13.51
CA ILE A 338 -10.33 -10.99 -12.83
C ILE A 338 -11.20 -12.03 -13.53
N SER A 339 -12.49 -11.74 -13.73
CA SER A 339 -13.43 -12.66 -14.40
C SER A 339 -13.00 -13.01 -15.84
N LYS A 340 -12.37 -12.07 -16.56
CA LYS A 340 -11.85 -12.30 -17.91
C LYS A 340 -10.63 -13.20 -17.91
N TYR A 341 -9.75 -13.03 -16.92
CA TYR A 341 -8.59 -13.89 -16.74
C TYR A 341 -8.99 -15.29 -16.29
N GLU A 342 -9.96 -15.43 -15.39
CA GLU A 342 -10.51 -16.72 -14.95
C GLU A 342 -11.14 -17.51 -16.12
N PHE A 343 -11.66 -16.82 -17.15
CA PHE A 343 -12.18 -17.50 -18.34
C PHE A 343 -11.09 -18.14 -19.21
N TYR A 344 -9.93 -17.49 -19.36
CA TYR A 344 -8.85 -17.94 -20.27
C TYR A 344 -7.72 -18.69 -19.59
N LEU A 345 -7.50 -18.44 -18.30
CA LEU A 345 -6.34 -18.91 -17.56
C LEU A 345 -6.75 -19.97 -16.55
N ALA A 346 -5.84 -20.90 -16.26
CA ALA A 346 -6.05 -21.88 -15.21
C ALA A 346 -6.23 -21.19 -13.84
N GLU A 347 -6.99 -21.83 -12.93
CA GLU A 347 -7.36 -21.32 -11.60
C GLU A 347 -6.16 -20.74 -10.81
N PHE A 348 -5.00 -21.40 -10.87
CA PHE A 348 -3.80 -20.99 -10.16
C PHE A 348 -2.83 -20.15 -11.00
N HIS A 349 -3.30 -19.38 -11.97
CA HIS A 349 -2.42 -18.58 -12.83
C HIS A 349 -1.88 -17.32 -12.09
N PRO A 350 -0.56 -17.00 -12.16
CA PRO A 350 0.05 -15.85 -11.49
C PRO A 350 -0.65 -14.51 -11.75
N LEU A 351 -1.13 -14.29 -12.97
CA LEU A 351 -1.81 -13.04 -13.36
C LEU A 351 -3.10 -12.82 -12.57
N ILE A 352 -3.88 -13.87 -12.29
CA ILE A 352 -5.10 -13.78 -11.47
C ILE A 352 -4.71 -13.36 -10.05
N ALA A 353 -3.66 -13.99 -9.50
CA ALA A 353 -3.13 -13.68 -8.17
C ALA A 353 -2.71 -12.20 -8.03
N VAL A 354 -1.95 -11.68 -9.00
CA VAL A 354 -1.48 -10.29 -9.00
C VAL A 354 -2.64 -9.31 -9.14
N ASN A 355 -3.65 -9.64 -9.93
CA ASN A 355 -4.85 -8.80 -10.04
C ASN A 355 -5.64 -8.75 -8.73
N PHE A 356 -5.89 -9.88 -8.08
CA PHE A 356 -6.50 -9.91 -6.74
C PHE A 356 -5.70 -9.09 -5.72
N MET A 357 -4.37 -9.22 -5.71
CA MET A 357 -3.52 -8.44 -4.83
C MET A 357 -3.64 -6.93 -5.11
N THR A 358 -3.71 -6.55 -6.39
CA THR A 358 -3.84 -5.15 -6.81
C THR A 358 -5.18 -4.55 -6.36
N VAL A 359 -6.29 -5.28 -6.56
CA VAL A 359 -7.61 -4.88 -6.05
C VAL A 359 -7.61 -4.77 -4.52
N GLY A 360 -7.01 -5.74 -3.82
CA GLY A 360 -6.85 -5.67 -2.37
C GLY A 360 -6.09 -4.42 -1.90
N LYS A 361 -4.98 -4.06 -2.58
CA LYS A 361 -4.24 -2.81 -2.31
C LYS A 361 -5.11 -1.57 -2.49
N LEU A 362 -5.90 -1.51 -3.56
CA LEU A 362 -6.78 -0.37 -3.84
C LEU A 362 -7.85 -0.21 -2.74
N TYR A 363 -8.42 -1.31 -2.23
CA TYR A 363 -9.33 -1.26 -1.09
C TYR A 363 -8.65 -0.84 0.22
N MET A 364 -7.39 -1.24 0.45
CA MET A 364 -6.62 -0.75 1.62
C MET A 364 -6.44 0.77 1.56
N LEU A 365 -6.13 1.33 0.38
CA LEU A 365 -6.02 2.78 0.20
C LEU A 365 -7.33 3.53 0.49
N ARG A 366 -8.47 2.84 0.39
CA ARG A 366 -9.80 3.36 0.76
C ARG A 366 -10.19 3.10 2.22
N ASN A 367 -9.29 2.56 3.04
CA ASN A 367 -9.56 2.10 4.41
C ASN A 367 -10.67 1.03 4.50
N MET A 368 -10.95 0.31 3.40
CA MET A 368 -11.93 -0.78 3.36
C MET A 368 -11.24 -2.11 3.67
N TYR A 369 -10.69 -2.23 4.88
CA TYR A 369 -9.80 -3.32 5.26
C TYR A 369 -10.46 -4.70 5.22
N THR A 370 -11.75 -4.81 5.51
CA THR A 370 -12.50 -6.08 5.44
C THR A 370 -12.63 -6.59 4.00
N THR A 371 -13.00 -5.72 3.07
CA THR A 371 -13.07 -6.04 1.63
C THR A 371 -11.68 -6.31 1.07
N ALA A 372 -10.69 -5.50 1.44
CA ALA A 372 -9.30 -5.71 1.07
C ALA A 372 -8.82 -7.10 1.51
N LEU A 373 -9.03 -7.47 2.77
CA LEU A 373 -8.64 -8.77 3.33
C LEU A 373 -9.21 -9.93 2.50
N SER A 374 -10.49 -9.88 2.13
CA SER A 374 -11.11 -10.92 1.29
C SER A 374 -10.40 -11.11 -0.05
N PHE A 375 -10.03 -10.02 -0.73
CA PHE A 375 -9.29 -10.07 -1.99
C PHE A 375 -7.84 -10.55 -1.81
N LEU A 376 -7.18 -10.11 -0.74
CA LEU A 376 -5.81 -10.52 -0.42
C LEU A 376 -5.74 -12.01 -0.06
N GLU A 377 -6.72 -12.56 0.64
CA GLU A 377 -6.82 -14.00 0.93
C GLU A 377 -7.03 -14.83 -0.34
N LYS A 378 -7.87 -14.36 -1.27
CA LYS A 378 -8.00 -14.99 -2.60
C LYS A 378 -6.68 -14.98 -3.35
N SER A 379 -5.98 -13.84 -3.34
CA SER A 379 -4.63 -13.74 -3.91
C SER A 379 -3.67 -14.73 -3.26
N LEU A 380 -3.73 -14.88 -1.93
CA LEU A 380 -2.83 -15.75 -1.17
C LEU A 380 -3.01 -17.22 -1.56
N ASN A 381 -4.25 -17.66 -1.72
CA ASN A 381 -4.58 -19.01 -2.17
C ASN A 381 -4.00 -19.31 -3.56
N VAL A 382 -4.09 -18.37 -4.49
CA VAL A 382 -3.51 -18.51 -5.84
C VAL A 382 -1.98 -18.42 -5.80
N MET A 383 -1.41 -17.48 -5.05
CA MET A 383 0.04 -17.25 -4.95
C MET A 383 0.78 -18.41 -4.28
N LYS A 384 0.12 -19.13 -3.36
CA LYS A 384 0.67 -20.32 -2.72
C LYS A 384 1.13 -21.38 -3.73
N TYR A 385 0.34 -21.60 -4.79
CA TYR A 385 0.66 -22.57 -5.84
C TYR A 385 1.46 -21.96 -6.99
N SER A 386 1.13 -20.73 -7.40
CA SER A 386 1.75 -20.10 -8.57
C SER A 386 3.16 -19.55 -8.32
N HIS A 387 3.40 -18.96 -7.16
CA HIS A 387 4.67 -18.34 -6.80
C HIS A 387 5.45 -19.15 -5.75
N GLY A 388 4.72 -19.83 -4.85
CA GLY A 388 5.29 -20.57 -3.72
C GLY A 388 5.50 -19.70 -2.47
N GLU A 389 5.43 -20.33 -1.30
CA GLU A 389 5.46 -19.64 0.01
C GLU A 389 6.74 -18.86 0.30
N LYS A 390 7.81 -19.12 -0.46
CA LYS A 390 9.12 -18.45 -0.33
C LYS A 390 9.27 -17.22 -1.23
N HIS A 391 8.32 -16.98 -2.13
CA HIS A 391 8.42 -15.88 -3.08
C HIS A 391 8.24 -14.52 -2.37
N SER A 392 9.00 -13.49 -2.77
CA SER A 392 8.97 -12.17 -2.14
C SER A 392 7.57 -11.53 -2.18
N LEU A 393 6.84 -11.67 -3.30
CA LEU A 393 5.45 -11.20 -3.39
C LEU A 393 4.51 -11.94 -2.43
N TYR A 394 4.74 -13.24 -2.18
CA TYR A 394 3.94 -14.00 -1.22
C TYR A 394 4.17 -13.49 0.20
N VAL A 395 5.42 -13.25 0.58
CA VAL A 395 5.78 -12.68 1.89
C VAL A 395 5.23 -11.25 2.05
N HIS A 396 5.30 -10.43 0.99
CA HIS A 396 4.73 -9.09 1.00
C HIS A 396 3.20 -9.12 1.16
N LEU A 397 2.52 -10.04 0.49
CA LEU A 397 1.08 -10.25 0.62
C LEU A 397 0.68 -10.62 2.05
N LEU A 398 1.45 -11.49 2.73
CA LEU A 398 1.22 -11.82 4.14
C LEU A 398 1.33 -10.58 5.05
N SER A 399 2.33 -9.72 4.84
CA SER A 399 2.47 -8.47 5.59
C SER A 399 1.29 -7.52 5.38
N MET A 400 0.72 -7.48 4.16
CA MET A 400 -0.47 -6.68 3.91
C MET A 400 -1.73 -7.26 4.57
N ILE A 401 -1.88 -8.59 4.57
CA ILE A 401 -2.97 -9.28 5.27
C ILE A 401 -2.90 -9.00 6.77
N GLU A 402 -1.71 -9.12 7.37
CA GLU A 402 -1.47 -8.79 8.78
C GLU A 402 -1.86 -7.34 9.07
N LYS A 403 -1.46 -6.39 8.21
CA LYS A 403 -1.87 -4.99 8.35
C LYS A 403 -3.39 -4.83 8.31
N CYS A 404 -4.09 -5.44 7.35
CA CYS A 404 -5.56 -5.40 7.32
C CYS A 404 -6.18 -5.95 8.61
N GLN A 405 -5.67 -7.08 9.12
CA GLN A 405 -6.16 -7.69 10.35
C GLN A 405 -5.95 -6.79 11.57
N LEU A 406 -4.79 -6.14 11.68
CA LEU A 406 -4.51 -5.18 12.75
C LEU A 406 -5.50 -3.99 12.71
N GLU A 407 -5.70 -3.40 11.54
CA GLU A 407 -6.62 -2.25 11.38
C GLU A 407 -8.08 -2.63 11.65
N ILE A 408 -8.52 -3.82 11.24
CA ILE A 408 -9.85 -4.35 11.56
C ILE A 408 -10.00 -4.49 13.10
N ASN A 409 -9.02 -5.07 13.77
CA ASN A 409 -9.04 -5.26 15.22
C ASN A 409 -9.01 -3.93 15.99
N VAL A 410 -8.29 -2.91 15.50
CA VAL A 410 -8.30 -1.56 16.10
C VAL A 410 -9.69 -0.96 16.01
N HIS A 411 -10.33 -1.02 14.84
CA HIS A 411 -11.70 -0.53 14.67
C HIS A 411 -12.70 -1.26 15.56
N ASP A 412 -12.59 -2.59 15.70
CA ASP A 412 -13.46 -3.38 16.58
C ASP A 412 -13.24 -3.00 18.07
N ASN A 413 -12.00 -2.72 18.47
CA ASN A 413 -11.67 -2.26 19.83
C ASN A 413 -12.17 -0.83 20.11
N ASP A 414 -12.14 0.07 19.13
CA ASP A 414 -12.74 1.40 19.24
C ASP A 414 -14.25 1.32 19.45
N TRP A 415 -14.93 0.39 18.75
CA TRP A 415 -16.35 0.11 18.98
C TRP A 415 -16.61 -0.47 20.38
N ILE A 416 -15.73 -1.33 20.90
CA ILE A 416 -15.80 -1.83 22.28
C ILE A 416 -15.60 -0.67 23.28
N PHE A 417 -14.71 0.28 22.99
CA PHE A 417 -14.48 1.44 23.86
C PHE A 417 -15.68 2.40 23.86
N VAL A 418 -16.30 2.63 22.70
CA VAL A 418 -17.58 3.37 22.59
C VAL A 418 -18.71 2.63 23.32
N TYR A 419 -18.77 1.30 23.21
CA TYR A 419 -19.72 0.45 23.93
C TYR A 419 -19.52 0.51 25.47
N GLN A 420 -18.28 0.50 25.94
CA GLN A 420 -17.92 0.63 27.35
C GLN A 420 -18.19 2.05 27.89
N ALA A 421 -17.89 3.10 27.11
CA ALA A 421 -18.19 4.48 27.48
C ALA A 421 -19.71 4.75 27.59
N TYR A 422 -20.52 4.12 26.72
CA TYR A 422 -21.99 4.14 26.83
C TYR A 422 -22.49 3.39 28.07
N HIS A 423 -21.80 2.32 28.48
CA HIS A 423 -22.09 1.54 29.69
C HIS A 423 -21.74 2.27 31.00
N VAL A 424 -20.67 3.07 31.00
CA VAL A 424 -20.24 3.85 32.18
C VAL A 424 -21.13 5.08 32.39
N THR A 425 -21.62 5.70 31.31
CA THR A 425 -22.51 6.89 31.38
C THR A 425 -23.95 6.56 31.74
N SER A 426 -24.39 5.31 31.60
CA SER A 426 -25.77 4.88 31.89
C SER A 426 -26.05 4.40 33.32
N GLY A 427 -25.07 4.45 34.24
CA GLY A 427 -25.28 4.35 35.69
C GLY A 427 -25.92 3.04 36.17
N GLY A 428 -25.15 2.22 36.90
CA GLY A 428 -25.52 0.87 37.28
C GLY A 428 -26.94 0.68 37.84
N GLY A 429 -27.56 -0.42 37.41
CA GLY A 429 -28.67 -1.08 38.11
C GLY A 429 -29.99 -1.13 37.35
N ILE A 430 -30.12 -2.02 36.36
CA ILE A 430 -31.37 -2.74 36.00
C ILE A 430 -30.97 -4.02 35.24
N ASN A 431 -31.65 -5.13 35.57
CA ASN A 431 -31.37 -6.53 35.21
C ASN A 431 -30.84 -6.81 33.79
N TYR A 432 -29.79 -7.64 33.75
CA TYR A 432 -29.08 -8.19 32.58
C TYR A 432 -30.02 -8.74 31.48
N PHE A 433 -31.19 -9.26 31.86
CA PHE A 433 -32.16 -9.87 30.94
C PHE A 433 -32.99 -8.83 30.15
N THR A 434 -33.30 -7.68 30.75
CA THR A 434 -34.09 -6.61 30.11
C THR A 434 -33.25 -5.81 29.11
N ASN A 435 -31.96 -5.63 29.39
CA ASN A 435 -31.04 -4.96 28.47
C ASN A 435 -30.73 -5.82 27.23
N HIS A 436 -30.65 -7.14 27.38
CA HIS A 436 -30.39 -8.05 26.26
C HIS A 436 -31.55 -8.06 25.24
N ILE A 437 -32.80 -7.97 25.69
CA ILE A 437 -33.98 -7.91 24.81
C ILE A 437 -34.09 -6.54 24.12
N LEU A 438 -33.78 -5.45 24.83
CA LEU A 438 -33.76 -4.10 24.24
C LEU A 438 -32.65 -3.96 23.18
N LEU A 439 -31.48 -4.56 23.44
CA LEU A 439 -30.36 -4.63 22.50
C LEU A 439 -30.68 -5.53 21.30
N GLU A 440 -31.29 -6.69 21.47
CA GLU A 440 -31.74 -7.55 20.35
C GLU A 440 -32.78 -6.85 19.47
N LEU A 441 -33.68 -6.06 20.08
CA LEU A 441 -34.64 -5.23 19.35
C LEU A 441 -33.96 -4.08 18.60
N LEU A 442 -32.95 -3.42 19.19
CA LEU A 442 -32.14 -2.37 18.55
C LEU A 442 -31.22 -2.93 17.44
N PHE A 443 -30.59 -4.10 17.65
CA PHE A 443 -29.79 -4.81 16.67
C PHE A 443 -30.64 -5.28 15.49
N SER A 444 -31.85 -5.78 15.75
CA SER A 444 -32.83 -6.09 14.70
C SER A 444 -33.25 -4.82 13.94
N PHE A 445 -33.42 -3.69 14.63
CA PHE A 445 -33.74 -2.40 14.00
C PHE A 445 -32.61 -1.89 13.09
N VAL A 446 -31.36 -1.99 13.53
CA VAL A 446 -30.17 -1.55 12.77
C VAL A 446 -29.89 -2.48 11.60
N LYS A 447 -30.01 -3.80 11.77
CA LYS A 447 -29.89 -4.79 10.67
C LYS A 447 -30.95 -4.57 9.59
N VAL A 448 -32.20 -4.30 9.97
CA VAL A 448 -33.27 -3.99 9.01
C VAL A 448 -32.98 -2.67 8.28
N LYS A 449 -32.46 -1.65 8.99
CA LYS A 449 -32.10 -0.35 8.38
C LYS A 449 -30.92 -0.46 7.41
N PHE A 450 -29.87 -1.23 7.73
CA PHE A 450 -28.73 -1.46 6.84
C PHE A 450 -29.05 -2.36 5.66
N SER A 451 -29.84 -3.42 5.86
CA SER A 451 -30.27 -4.28 4.75
C SER A 451 -31.22 -3.55 3.78
N PHE A 452 -32.01 -2.59 4.28
CA PHE A 452 -32.86 -1.73 3.46
C PHE A 452 -32.08 -0.62 2.73
N ILE A 453 -31.08 -0.01 3.37
CA ILE A 453 -30.15 0.94 2.70
C ILE A 453 -29.33 0.24 1.62
N ALA A 454 -28.84 -0.98 1.88
CA ALA A 454 -28.13 -1.79 0.90
C ALA A 454 -29.01 -2.14 -0.31
N SER A 455 -30.30 -2.44 -0.10
CA SER A 455 -31.26 -2.70 -1.19
C SER A 455 -31.67 -1.45 -1.98
N ILE A 456 -31.67 -0.26 -1.35
CA ILE A 456 -31.87 1.02 -2.04
C ILE A 456 -30.64 1.41 -2.87
N VAL A 457 -29.44 1.11 -2.37
CA VAL A 457 -28.17 1.40 -3.07
C VAL A 457 -27.95 0.43 -4.24
N SER A 458 -28.36 -0.84 -4.11
CA SER A 458 -28.20 -1.84 -5.18
C SER A 458 -29.12 -1.65 -6.39
N HIS A 459 -30.19 -0.85 -6.28
CA HIS A 459 -31.14 -0.61 -7.38
C HIS A 459 -31.01 0.77 -8.04
N LYS A 460 -29.96 1.54 -7.75
CA LYS A 460 -29.63 2.76 -8.52
C LYS A 460 -28.90 2.49 -9.83
N THR A 461 -28.69 1.22 -10.21
CA THR A 461 -27.89 0.83 -11.38
C THR A 461 -28.59 -0.12 -12.34
N ASP A 462 -29.92 -0.04 -12.50
CA ASP A 462 -30.56 -0.63 -13.69
C ASP A 462 -31.71 0.26 -14.21
N ASN A 463 -31.44 0.91 -15.36
CA ASN A 463 -32.35 1.53 -16.31
C ASN A 463 -33.46 2.47 -15.79
N CYS A 464 -33.12 3.76 -15.69
CA CYS A 464 -34.05 4.84 -15.96
C CYS A 464 -34.40 4.87 -17.47
N LEU A 465 -35.44 4.14 -17.85
CA LEU A 465 -36.48 4.49 -18.85
C LEU A 465 -37.25 3.21 -19.17
N VAL A 466 -38.58 3.30 -19.23
CA VAL A 466 -39.54 2.20 -19.41
C VAL A 466 -39.92 1.47 -18.12
N LEU A 467 -40.64 2.18 -17.24
CA LEU A 467 -41.85 1.69 -16.56
C LEU A 467 -42.69 2.89 -16.08
N ILE A 468 -42.93 3.81 -17.00
CA ILE A 468 -44.13 4.65 -16.99
C ILE A 468 -45.19 3.77 -17.66
N ASN A 469 -45.95 3.02 -16.84
CA ASN A 469 -47.27 2.43 -17.10
C ASN A 469 -47.44 1.15 -16.27
N GLY A 470 -48.21 1.25 -15.18
CA GLY A 470 -48.56 0.11 -14.34
C GLY A 470 -48.20 0.35 -12.87
N CYS A 471 -49.07 1.04 -12.15
CA CYS A 471 -49.07 1.04 -10.68
C CYS A 471 -49.34 -0.38 -10.16
N ALA A 472 -48.32 -1.22 -10.09
CA ALA A 472 -48.29 -2.37 -9.20
C ALA A 472 -47.56 -1.92 -7.92
N PHE A 473 -48.29 -1.19 -7.06
CA PHE A 473 -47.86 -0.97 -5.69
C PHE A 473 -47.63 -2.35 -5.05
N ASN A 474 -46.40 -2.59 -4.62
CA ASN A 474 -45.92 -3.89 -4.18
C ASN A 474 -46.60 -4.28 -2.86
N PHE A 475 -47.74 -4.99 -2.94
CA PHE A 475 -48.57 -5.41 -1.80
C PHE A 475 -47.78 -6.18 -0.74
N ASP A 476 -46.72 -6.88 -1.14
CA ASP A 476 -45.83 -7.64 -0.23
C ASP A 476 -45.09 -6.74 0.76
N LYS A 477 -44.75 -5.49 0.38
CA LYS A 477 -44.07 -4.55 1.29
C LYS A 477 -45.01 -3.99 2.37
N ILE A 478 -46.27 -3.75 2.02
CA ILE A 478 -47.32 -3.34 2.98
C ILE A 478 -47.66 -4.51 3.90
N TYR A 479 -47.71 -5.73 3.37
CA TYR A 479 -47.95 -6.95 4.14
C TYR A 479 -46.80 -7.26 5.13
N HIS A 480 -45.55 -7.01 4.74
CA HIS A 480 -44.40 -7.15 5.64
C HIS A 480 -44.39 -6.10 6.76
N LEU A 481 -44.73 -4.85 6.45
CA LEU A 481 -44.79 -3.77 7.44
C LEU A 481 -45.96 -3.94 8.42
N SER A 482 -47.13 -4.40 7.95
CA SER A 482 -48.26 -4.71 8.83
C SER A 482 -47.97 -5.90 9.74
N ARG A 483 -47.29 -6.94 9.23
CA ARG A 483 -46.85 -8.10 10.01
C ARG A 483 -45.81 -7.73 11.08
N LEU A 484 -44.87 -6.84 10.76
CA LEU A 484 -43.91 -6.29 11.73
C LEU A 484 -44.59 -5.45 12.82
N ASN A 485 -45.60 -4.65 12.46
CA ASN A 485 -46.37 -3.87 13.44
C ASN A 485 -47.18 -4.79 14.39
N VAL A 486 -47.77 -5.86 13.87
CA VAL A 486 -48.48 -6.87 14.69
C VAL A 486 -47.52 -7.61 15.64
N GLN A 487 -46.35 -8.02 15.15
CA GLN A 487 -45.33 -8.68 15.97
C GLN A 487 -44.79 -7.74 17.07
N PHE A 488 -44.62 -6.46 16.77
CA PHE A 488 -44.16 -5.47 17.74
C PHE A 488 -45.22 -5.18 18.81
N ASN A 489 -46.50 -5.09 18.43
CA ASN A 489 -47.61 -4.94 19.37
C ASN A 489 -47.76 -6.15 20.30
N GLN A 490 -47.61 -7.37 19.78
CA GLN A 490 -47.62 -8.59 20.60
C GLN A 490 -46.43 -8.63 21.57
N ALA A 491 -45.24 -8.21 21.13
CA ALA A 491 -44.07 -8.12 22.00
C ALA A 491 -44.24 -7.05 23.10
N HIS A 492 -44.83 -5.89 22.78
CA HIS A 492 -45.14 -4.84 23.75
C HIS A 492 -46.13 -5.32 24.83
N GLU A 493 -47.19 -6.02 24.42
CA GLU A 493 -48.22 -6.53 25.33
C GLU A 493 -47.65 -7.59 26.29
N ILE A 494 -46.78 -8.48 25.79
CA ILE A 494 -46.06 -9.47 26.59
C ILE A 494 -45.17 -8.78 27.63
N VAL A 495 -44.44 -7.74 27.23
CA VAL A 495 -43.53 -6.99 28.11
C VAL A 495 -44.30 -6.22 29.19
N MET A 496 -45.45 -5.62 28.87
CA MET A 496 -46.21 -4.81 29.82
C MET A 496 -47.02 -5.64 30.83
N ASN A 497 -47.42 -6.85 30.46
CA ASN A 497 -48.29 -7.71 31.29
C ASN A 497 -47.54 -8.84 32.02
N LYS A 498 -46.44 -9.37 31.48
CA LYS A 498 -45.74 -10.54 32.06
C LYS A 498 -44.47 -10.21 32.85
N LEU A 499 -43.95 -8.98 32.77
CA LEU A 499 -42.73 -8.58 33.47
C LEU A 499 -43.02 -7.64 34.65
N PRO A 500 -42.37 -7.81 35.81
CA PRO A 500 -42.53 -6.93 36.97
C PRO A 500 -41.74 -5.64 36.74
N LEU A 501 -42.30 -4.73 35.94
CA LEU A 501 -41.67 -3.46 35.58
C LEU A 501 -41.96 -2.36 36.62
N THR A 502 -40.93 -1.55 36.93
CA THR A 502 -41.08 -0.32 37.72
C THR A 502 -41.88 0.75 36.95
N ARG A 503 -42.42 1.75 37.65
CA ARG A 503 -43.24 2.82 37.05
C ARG A 503 -42.46 3.62 35.97
N ALA A 504 -41.16 3.81 36.16
CA ALA A 504 -40.27 4.42 35.18
C ALA A 504 -40.03 3.52 33.95
N GLY A 505 -39.83 2.21 34.17
CA GLY A 505 -39.67 1.22 33.09
C GLY A 505 -40.90 1.12 32.19
N ARG A 506 -42.11 1.09 32.77
CA ARG A 506 -43.37 1.13 32.00
C ARG A 506 -43.51 2.44 31.19
N CYS A 507 -43.07 3.57 31.74
CA CYS A 507 -43.10 4.86 31.04
C CYS A 507 -42.13 4.90 29.85
N MET A 508 -40.95 4.30 29.99
CA MET A 508 -39.95 4.21 28.91
C MET A 508 -40.42 3.30 27.77
N VAL A 509 -40.95 2.12 28.09
CA VAL A 509 -41.52 1.19 27.09
C VAL A 509 -42.68 1.84 26.31
N ASN A 510 -43.54 2.58 27.00
CA ASN A 510 -44.62 3.32 26.36
C ASN A 510 -44.12 4.49 25.49
N LYS A 511 -43.08 5.22 25.91
CA LYS A 511 -42.46 6.27 25.09
C LYS A 511 -41.79 5.72 23.83
N THR A 512 -41.10 4.58 23.92
CA THR A 512 -40.50 3.91 22.75
C THR A 512 -41.57 3.43 21.77
N MET A 513 -42.69 2.90 22.28
CA MET A 513 -43.83 2.50 21.46
C MET A 513 -44.49 3.70 20.78
N LEU A 514 -44.66 4.82 21.50
CA LEU A 514 -45.13 6.09 20.94
C LEU A 514 -44.21 6.63 19.85
N ILE A 515 -42.89 6.57 20.03
CA ILE A 515 -41.90 6.98 19.02
C ILE A 515 -41.95 6.07 17.79
N PHE A 516 -42.14 4.76 17.98
CA PHE A 516 -42.28 3.82 16.87
C PHE A 516 -43.58 4.06 16.09
N ILE A 517 -44.72 4.25 16.78
CA ILE A 517 -46.00 4.60 16.16
C ILE A 517 -45.90 5.97 15.47
N PHE A 518 -45.25 6.97 16.08
CA PHE A 518 -45.07 8.27 15.46
C PHE A 518 -44.20 8.19 14.21
N ASN A 519 -43.09 7.43 14.23
CA ASN A 519 -42.25 7.24 13.04
C ASN A 519 -42.97 6.41 11.97
N PHE A 520 -43.75 5.39 12.35
CA PHE A 520 -44.55 4.60 11.42
C PHE A 520 -45.67 5.43 10.79
N ALA A 521 -46.39 6.22 11.59
CA ALA A 521 -47.43 7.14 11.13
C ALA A 521 -46.85 8.29 10.31
N PHE A 522 -45.70 8.84 10.68
CA PHE A 522 -44.99 9.87 9.91
C PHE A 522 -44.48 9.32 8.58
N TYR A 523 -44.03 8.06 8.53
CA TYR A 523 -43.63 7.41 7.28
C TYR A 523 -44.81 7.05 6.38
N TYR A 524 -45.94 6.63 6.95
CA TYR A 524 -47.20 6.40 6.22
C TYR A 524 -47.78 7.72 5.70
N CYS A 525 -47.70 8.79 6.50
CA CYS A 525 -48.17 10.13 6.13
C CYS A 525 -47.21 10.81 5.13
N CYS A 526 -45.88 10.60 5.23
CA CYS A 526 -44.89 11.07 4.27
C CYS A 526 -44.96 10.31 2.94
N SER A 527 -45.24 9.01 2.94
CA SER A 527 -45.43 8.24 1.69
C SER A 527 -46.76 8.60 1.00
N CYS A 528 -47.81 8.92 1.76
CA CYS A 528 -49.05 9.49 1.21
C CYS A 528 -48.88 10.96 0.74
N SER A 529 -48.13 11.79 1.48
CA SER A 529 -47.78 13.18 1.13
C SER A 529 -46.78 13.27 -0.03
N LEU A 530 -45.95 12.25 -0.28
CA LEU A 530 -45.02 12.21 -1.42
C LEU A 530 -45.81 12.09 -2.72
N VAL A 531 -46.92 11.34 -2.72
CA VAL A 531 -47.85 11.24 -3.86
C VAL A 531 -48.58 12.57 -4.10
N THR A 532 -48.91 13.33 -3.05
CA THR A 532 -49.57 14.65 -3.18
C THR A 532 -48.60 15.79 -3.51
N LYS A 533 -47.34 15.75 -3.03
CA LYS A 533 -46.34 16.82 -3.26
C LYS A 533 -45.58 16.69 -4.58
N ILE A 534 -45.49 15.50 -5.17
CA ILE A 534 -45.03 15.35 -6.57
C ILE A 534 -46.01 16.02 -7.55
N PHE A 535 -47.29 16.17 -7.17
CA PHE A 535 -48.28 16.86 -7.99
C PHE A 535 -48.24 18.41 -7.89
N PHE A 536 -47.61 18.99 -6.85
CA PHE A 536 -47.75 20.43 -6.57
C PHE A 536 -46.46 21.27 -6.59
N PHE A 537 -45.26 20.67 -6.55
CA PHE A 537 -43.99 21.42 -6.60
C PHE A 537 -43.28 21.30 -7.95
N SER A 538 -44.01 21.62 -9.03
CA SER A 538 -43.41 22.29 -10.18
C SER A 538 -43.36 23.78 -9.84
N LYS A 539 -42.18 24.43 -9.96
CA LYS A 539 -41.90 25.86 -9.70
C LYS A 539 -41.68 26.28 -8.24
N SER A 540 -40.46 26.11 -7.73
CA SER A 540 -39.65 27.22 -7.16
C SER A 540 -38.29 26.70 -6.67
N LYS A 541 -37.22 27.45 -6.95
CA LYS A 541 -35.82 27.11 -6.66
C LYS A 541 -35.51 27.27 -5.17
N MET A 542 -35.43 26.17 -4.43
CA MET A 542 -34.57 26.03 -3.25
C MET A 542 -33.95 24.63 -3.25
N ASN A 543 -32.64 24.56 -3.00
CA ASN A 543 -31.85 23.35 -3.17
C ASN A 543 -32.17 22.34 -2.05
N MET A 544 -32.71 21.15 -2.40
CA MET A 544 -33.14 20.10 -1.46
C MET A 544 -32.07 19.69 -0.45
N HIS A 545 -30.80 19.79 -0.82
CA HIS A 545 -29.68 19.47 0.06
C HIS A 545 -29.60 20.42 1.27
N THR A 546 -29.87 21.72 1.09
CA THR A 546 -29.85 22.72 2.16
C THR A 546 -30.97 22.49 3.17
N THR A 547 -32.16 22.13 2.71
CA THR A 547 -33.31 21.84 3.58
C THR A 547 -33.12 20.52 4.33
N PHE A 548 -32.54 19.50 3.68
CA PHE A 548 -32.25 18.21 4.30
C PHE A 548 -31.12 18.31 5.34
N ILE A 549 -30.05 19.05 5.03
CA ILE A 549 -28.95 19.31 5.98
C ILE A 549 -29.43 20.21 7.13
N ALA A 550 -30.24 21.25 6.87
CA ALA A 550 -30.82 22.08 7.92
C ALA A 550 -31.72 21.28 8.87
N LEU A 551 -32.53 20.34 8.35
CA LEU A 551 -33.37 19.46 9.16
C LEU A 551 -32.56 18.41 9.94
N LEU A 552 -31.44 17.93 9.39
CA LEU A 552 -30.51 17.02 10.08
C LEU A 552 -29.78 17.74 11.23
N ILE A 553 -29.32 18.96 10.98
CA ILE A 553 -28.73 19.83 12.01
C ILE A 553 -29.77 20.19 13.07
N PHE A 554 -31.02 20.52 12.69
CA PHE A 554 -32.10 20.79 13.64
C PHE A 554 -32.44 19.57 14.50
N SER A 555 -32.41 18.36 13.92
CA SER A 555 -32.62 17.11 14.66
C SER A 555 -31.47 16.79 15.63
N MET A 556 -30.23 17.14 15.26
CA MET A 556 -29.05 16.98 16.12
C MET A 556 -29.01 18.03 17.22
N VAL A 557 -29.40 19.28 16.95
CA VAL A 557 -29.50 20.37 17.93
C VAL A 557 -30.58 20.06 18.96
N ILE A 558 -31.76 19.57 18.54
CA ILE A 558 -32.80 19.12 19.48
C ILE A 558 -32.31 17.93 20.32
N ALA A 559 -31.58 16.98 19.72
CA ALA A 559 -31.01 15.86 20.47
C ALA A 559 -29.95 16.31 21.48
N PHE A 560 -29.17 17.35 21.15
CA PHE A 560 -28.17 17.94 22.05
C PHE A 560 -28.81 18.80 23.14
N ASP A 561 -29.81 19.62 22.84
CA ASP A 561 -30.55 20.43 23.82
C ASP A 561 -31.33 19.55 24.81
N VAL A 562 -31.89 18.42 24.35
CA VAL A 562 -32.53 17.42 25.22
C VAL A 562 -31.50 16.68 26.08
N ALA A 563 -30.29 16.42 25.59
CA ALA A 563 -29.21 15.85 26.38
C ALA A 563 -28.68 16.86 27.43
N TYR A 564 -28.52 18.13 27.06
CA TYR A 564 -28.03 19.21 27.92
C TYR A 564 -29.02 19.58 29.03
N ALA A 565 -30.33 19.63 28.73
CA ALA A 565 -31.38 19.86 29.72
C ALA A 565 -31.47 18.75 30.78
N ASN A 566 -31.14 17.50 30.42
CA ASN A 566 -31.08 16.36 31.35
C ASN A 566 -29.82 16.39 32.25
N THR A 567 -28.71 16.96 31.79
CA THR A 567 -27.51 17.19 32.61
C THR A 567 -27.66 18.37 33.59
N GLU A 568 -28.40 19.42 33.23
CA GLU A 568 -28.68 20.55 34.16
C GLU A 568 -29.66 20.19 35.29
N GLN A 569 -30.64 19.31 35.04
CA GLN A 569 -31.56 18.82 36.08
C GLN A 569 -30.90 17.86 37.07
N THR A 570 -29.87 17.12 36.65
CA THR A 570 -29.08 16.25 37.52
C THR A 570 -28.03 17.05 38.32
N ALA A 571 -27.46 18.12 37.77
CA ALA A 571 -26.55 19.03 38.49
C ALA A 571 -27.25 19.92 39.53
N LYS A 572 -28.47 20.43 39.26
CA LYS A 572 -29.28 21.20 40.24
C LYS A 572 -29.93 20.35 41.34
N GLY A 573 -29.96 19.02 41.18
CA GLY A 573 -30.38 18.07 42.22
C GLY A 573 -29.26 17.66 43.18
N ALA A 574 -28.00 17.82 42.78
CA ALA A 574 -26.83 17.46 43.59
C ALA A 574 -26.37 18.60 44.54
N SER A 575 -26.76 19.85 44.31
CA SER A 575 -26.37 21.01 45.13
C SER A 575 -27.25 21.29 46.36
N ASN A 576 -28.22 20.41 46.68
CA ASN A 576 -29.16 20.60 47.81
C ASN A 576 -29.16 19.48 48.85
N ARG A 577 -28.11 18.64 48.88
CA ARG A 577 -27.88 17.68 49.97
C ARG A 577 -26.40 17.68 50.33
N GLU A 578 -26.02 18.59 51.24
CA GLU A 578 -25.08 18.39 52.36
C GLU A 578 -24.55 19.75 52.86
N THR A 579 -25.35 20.41 53.69
CA THR A 579 -24.88 21.39 54.66
C THR A 579 -25.43 21.00 56.02
N VAL A 580 -24.65 20.33 56.88
CA VAL A 580 -24.68 20.53 58.35
C VAL A 580 -23.31 20.17 58.97
N ASN A 581 -22.64 21.23 59.45
CA ASN A 581 -21.69 21.36 60.57
C ASN A 581 -20.54 20.35 60.78
N VAL A 582 -19.33 20.86 60.55
CA VAL A 582 -18.20 20.68 61.48
C VAL A 582 -17.58 22.05 61.78
N LYS A 583 -17.47 22.41 63.07
CA LYS A 583 -16.54 23.44 63.56
C LYS A 583 -15.50 22.80 64.50
N PRO A 584 -14.32 23.42 64.67
CA PRO A 584 -13.03 22.72 64.74
C PRO A 584 -12.21 23.03 66.01
N ARG A 585 -11.11 22.29 66.23
CA ARG A 585 -9.87 22.69 66.95
C ARG A 585 -8.86 21.52 66.91
N ALA A 586 -7.54 21.66 66.81
CA ALA A 586 -6.66 22.81 66.97
C ALA A 586 -5.24 22.56 66.36
N ASN A 587 -4.59 23.69 65.99
CA ASN A 587 -3.16 24.03 66.08
C ASN A 587 -2.10 23.28 65.24
N ALA A 588 -1.03 23.90 64.71
CA ALA A 588 -0.60 25.30 64.50
C ALA A 588 0.78 25.30 63.78
N LYS A 589 1.17 26.48 63.25
CA LYS A 589 2.50 26.98 62.78
C LYS A 589 2.73 26.93 61.25
N ARG A 590 2.61 28.09 60.56
CA ARG A 590 3.62 29.15 60.25
C ARG A 590 4.55 28.73 59.09
N ALA A 591 4.95 29.55 58.11
CA ALA A 591 4.62 30.90 57.64
C ALA A 591 5.51 31.18 56.38
N ALA A 592 5.22 32.31 55.70
CA ALA A 592 5.97 33.03 54.65
C ALA A 592 5.56 32.70 53.19
N ALA A 593 4.74 33.53 52.51
CA ALA A 593 4.98 34.89 51.95
C ALA A 593 5.82 34.81 50.66
N THR A 594 5.52 35.41 49.50
CA THR A 594 4.65 36.53 49.07
C THR A 594 4.69 36.51 47.52
N SER A 595 3.57 36.62 46.77
CA SER A 595 3.04 37.87 46.15
C SER A 595 4.01 38.47 45.09
N ARG A 596 3.69 38.92 43.88
CA ARG A 596 2.51 39.47 43.18
C ARG A 596 2.91 39.60 41.69
N HIS A 597 1.99 39.44 40.74
CA HIS A 597 1.40 40.54 39.97
C HIS A 597 0.55 40.02 38.80
N SER A 598 -0.41 40.86 38.44
CA SER A 598 -1.67 40.65 37.74
C SER A 598 -1.58 41.24 36.30
N PRO A 599 -2.68 41.46 35.56
CA PRO A 599 -2.96 40.75 34.31
C PRO A 599 -3.25 41.72 33.14
N GLU A 600 -3.93 41.19 32.10
CA GLU A 600 -4.73 41.92 31.10
C GLU A 600 -3.94 42.58 29.96
N SER A 601 -4.15 42.32 28.66
CA SER A 601 -5.28 42.04 27.76
C SER A 601 -5.36 43.16 26.71
N HIS A 602 -6.02 42.86 25.59
CA HIS A 602 -6.45 43.74 24.50
C HIS A 602 -5.55 43.99 23.28
N GLU A 603 -5.95 43.25 22.22
CA GLU A 603 -6.49 43.75 20.95
C GLU A 603 -5.60 44.27 19.81
N GLN A 604 -5.88 43.64 18.66
CA GLN A 604 -6.05 44.20 17.32
C GLN A 604 -4.88 45.02 16.72
N ARG A 605 -4.28 44.48 15.65
CA ARG A 605 -4.57 44.94 14.27
C ARG A 605 -3.79 44.14 13.22
N ARG A 606 -4.41 44.11 12.04
CA ARG A 606 -3.98 43.59 10.75
C ARG A 606 -2.55 43.96 10.35
N GLY A 607 -1.93 43.05 9.62
CA GLY A 607 -0.79 43.24 8.72
C GLY A 607 -0.70 42.02 7.83
#